data_AF-A0A2A3K169-F1
#
_entry.id   AF-A0A2A3K169-F1
#
_cell.length_a   1.000
_cell.length_b   1.000
_cell.length_c   1.000
_cell.angle_alpha   90.00
_cell.angle_beta   90.00
_cell.angle_gamma   90.00
#
_symmetry.space_group_name_H-M   'P 1'
#
loop_
_entity.id
_entity.type
_entity.pdbx_description
1 polymer ?
#
loop_
_entity_poly.entity_id
_entity_poly.type
_entity_poly.pdbx_seq_one_letter_code
_entity_poly.pdbx_strand_id
1 'polypeptide(L)'
;PLGADDVARLLRGLERGWQDGAERRPSKRLEPLSAPVSPYLRYPGRPAAPRIALTGGVAQRETLRKKAKQCAEEQQIVTVYRFSRTALFHQLHFHPGGFWEQAGGLFGRSERTGKLFRFHSFQTRTSKEISRTEKVRGSIGSLLFHRR
;
A
#
# COMPACT_ATOMS: atom_id res chain seq x y z
N PRO A 1 3.68 -4.49 24.81
CA PRO A 1 2.98 -5.73 24.40
C PRO A 1 1.70 -5.86 25.22
N LEU A 2 0.60 -6.35 24.63
CA LEU A 2 -0.64 -6.60 25.39
C LEU A 2 -0.38 -7.72 26.39
N GLY A 3 -0.66 -7.49 27.67
CA GLY A 3 -0.60 -8.54 28.69
C GLY A 3 -1.77 -9.52 28.56
N ALA A 4 -1.71 -10.66 29.26
CA ALA A 4 -2.83 -11.62 29.29
C ALA A 4 -4.13 -10.96 29.77
N ASP A 5 -4.03 -10.06 30.75
CA ASP A 5 -5.17 -9.29 31.28
C ASP A 5 -5.76 -8.31 30.25
N ASP A 6 -4.93 -7.71 29.39
CA ASP A 6 -5.38 -6.84 28.31
C ASP A 6 -6.17 -7.61 27.26
N VAL A 7 -5.70 -8.81 26.89
CA VAL A 7 -6.41 -9.68 25.95
C VAL A 7 -7.74 -10.12 26.55
N ALA A 8 -7.76 -10.55 27.81
CA ALA A 8 -8.97 -10.96 28.48
C ALA A 8 -9.99 -9.79 28.59
N ARG A 9 -9.51 -8.57 28.88
CA ARG A 9 -10.35 -7.36 28.88
C ARG A 9 -10.91 -7.04 27.49
N LEU A 10 -10.10 -7.16 26.43
CA LEU A 10 -10.54 -6.92 25.06
C LEU A 10 -11.58 -7.94 24.59
N LEU A 11 -11.36 -9.23 24.87
CA LEU A 11 -12.32 -10.29 24.54
C LEU A 11 -13.64 -10.10 25.29
N ARG A 12 -13.61 -9.73 26.58
CA ARG A 12 -14.82 -9.33 27.32
C ARG A 12 -15.48 -8.09 26.74
N GLY A 13 -14.72 -7.15 26.19
CA GLY A 13 -15.26 -5.97 25.51
C GLY A 13 -15.95 -6.33 24.19
N LEU A 14 -15.35 -7.21 23.41
CA LEU A 14 -15.91 -7.73 22.16
C LEU A 14 -17.20 -8.52 22.42
N GLU A 15 -17.17 -9.46 23.36
CA GLU A 15 -18.33 -10.28 23.72
C GLU A 15 -19.50 -9.41 24.19
N ARG A 16 -19.24 -8.47 25.11
CA ARG A 16 -20.27 -7.52 25.56
C ARG A 16 -20.82 -6.69 24.41
N GLY A 17 -19.97 -6.12 23.56
CA GLY A 17 -20.43 -5.31 22.42
C GLY A 17 -21.20 -6.13 21.39
N TRP A 18 -20.87 -7.41 21.22
CA TRP A 18 -21.62 -8.33 20.36
C TRP A 18 -22.99 -8.66 20.96
N GLN A 19 -23.07 -8.99 22.25
CA GLN A 19 -24.32 -9.24 22.96
C GLN A 19 -25.23 -8.00 22.96
N ASP A 20 -24.70 -6.84 23.31
CA ASP A 20 -25.41 -5.54 23.24
C ASP A 20 -25.94 -5.27 21.82
N GLY A 21 -25.18 -5.62 20.79
CA GLY A 21 -25.57 -5.49 19.40
C GLY A 21 -26.62 -6.51 18.96
N ALA A 22 -26.56 -7.73 19.48
CA ALA A 22 -27.52 -8.79 19.19
C ALA A 22 -28.88 -8.53 19.83
N GLU A 23 -28.90 -7.96 21.04
CA GLU A 23 -30.13 -7.55 21.73
C GLU A 23 -30.71 -6.24 21.20
N ARG A 24 -29.90 -5.44 20.47
CA ARG A 24 -30.33 -4.17 19.89
C ARG A 24 -31.41 -4.41 18.84
N ARG A 25 -32.66 -4.21 19.26
CA ARG A 25 -33.80 -4.15 18.35
C ARG A 25 -33.63 -2.94 17.44
N PRO A 26 -33.67 -3.12 16.11
CA PRO A 26 -33.62 -1.99 15.20
C PRO A 26 -34.87 -1.13 15.46
N SER A 27 -34.69 0.19 15.54
CA SER A 27 -35.78 1.15 15.83
C SER A 27 -36.86 1.19 14.75
N LYS A 28 -36.56 0.62 13.57
CA LYS A 28 -37.47 0.38 12.45
C LYS A 28 -37.21 -1.01 11.89
N ARG A 29 -38.21 -1.58 11.22
CA ARG A 29 -38.02 -2.78 10.40
C ARG A 29 -36.91 -2.50 9.39
N LEU A 30 -35.88 -3.36 9.37
CA LEU A 30 -34.85 -3.31 8.34
C LEU A 30 -35.48 -3.87 7.07
N GLU A 31 -35.67 -3.01 6.08
CA GLU A 31 -36.08 -3.47 4.76
C GLU A 31 -34.95 -4.29 4.14
N PRO A 32 -35.26 -5.42 3.48
CA PRO A 32 -34.27 -6.17 2.72
C PRO A 32 -33.52 -5.24 1.76
N LEU A 33 -32.21 -5.44 1.62
CA LEU A 33 -31.47 -4.79 0.55
C LEU A 33 -32.13 -5.18 -0.78
N SER A 34 -32.51 -4.18 -1.56
CA SER A 34 -33.05 -4.40 -2.90
C SER A 34 -32.07 -5.23 -3.72
N ALA A 35 -32.60 -6.05 -4.61
CA ALA A 35 -31.77 -6.72 -5.60
C ALA A 35 -30.88 -5.68 -6.31
N PRO A 36 -29.59 -6.01 -6.56
CA PRO A 36 -28.70 -5.08 -7.24
C PRO A 36 -29.30 -4.69 -8.59
N VAL A 37 -29.39 -3.39 -8.86
CA VAL A 37 -29.99 -2.83 -10.09
C VAL A 37 -29.18 -3.21 -11.33
N SER A 38 -27.91 -3.58 -11.15
CA SER A 38 -27.00 -4.03 -12.20
C SER A 38 -26.12 -5.17 -11.68
N PRO A 39 -25.70 -6.11 -12.54
CA PRO A 39 -24.61 -7.02 -12.21
C PRO A 39 -23.35 -6.21 -11.81
N TYR A 40 -22.53 -6.82 -10.95
CA TYR A 40 -21.20 -6.29 -10.66
C TYR A 40 -20.39 -6.17 -11.95
N LEU A 41 -19.79 -4.99 -12.16
CA LEU A 41 -18.92 -4.77 -13.30
C LEU A 41 -17.67 -5.64 -13.18
N ARG A 42 -17.24 -6.23 -14.29
CA ARG A 42 -15.93 -6.88 -14.34
C ARG A 42 -14.86 -5.83 -14.05
N TYR A 43 -13.97 -6.13 -13.10
CA TYR A 43 -12.79 -5.31 -12.91
C TYR A 43 -11.95 -5.38 -14.19
N PRO A 44 -11.66 -4.24 -14.87
CA PRO A 44 -10.85 -4.23 -16.09
C PRO A 44 -9.38 -4.39 -15.73
N GLY A 45 -9.03 -5.55 -15.18
CA GLY A 45 -7.66 -5.91 -14.86
C GLY A 45 -6.80 -5.83 -16.11
N ARG A 46 -5.56 -5.36 -15.94
CA ARG A 46 -4.58 -5.27 -17.04
C ARG A 46 -3.43 -6.23 -16.79
N PRO A 47 -3.64 -7.56 -16.86
CA PRO A 47 -2.61 -8.54 -16.52
C PRO A 47 -1.37 -8.39 -17.40
N ALA A 48 -1.55 -8.10 -18.69
CA ALA A 48 -0.49 -7.91 -19.67
C ALA A 48 0.17 -6.52 -19.65
N ALA A 49 -0.32 -5.56 -18.86
CA ALA A 49 0.28 -4.23 -18.83
C ALA A 49 1.72 -4.31 -18.29
N PRO A 50 2.69 -3.63 -18.95
CA PRO A 50 4.06 -3.56 -18.45
C PRO A 50 4.11 -2.97 -17.05
N ARG A 51 4.93 -3.57 -16.19
CA ARG A 51 5.16 -3.11 -14.82
C ARG A 51 6.53 -2.48 -14.73
N ILE A 52 6.55 -1.24 -14.26
CA ILE A 52 7.74 -0.39 -14.27
C ILE A 52 8.02 0.12 -12.87
N ALA A 53 9.30 0.05 -12.48
CA ALA A 53 9.81 0.74 -11.32
C ALA A 53 10.59 2.00 -11.72
N LEU A 54 10.29 3.11 -11.05
CA LEU A 54 11.09 4.34 -11.08
C LEU A 54 11.64 4.56 -9.68
N THR A 55 12.94 4.79 -9.54
CA THR A 55 13.57 4.92 -8.22
C THR A 55 14.40 6.19 -8.15
N GLY A 56 14.35 6.89 -7.00
CA GLY A 56 15.23 8.04 -6.79
C GLY A 56 15.18 8.65 -5.40
N GLY A 57 15.90 9.76 -5.24
CA GLY A 57 15.96 10.53 -3.99
C GLY A 57 14.85 11.57 -3.86
N VAL A 58 14.77 12.22 -2.70
CA VAL A 58 13.80 13.30 -2.43
C VAL A 58 13.91 14.45 -3.44
N ALA A 59 15.12 14.82 -3.85
CA ALA A 59 15.37 15.89 -4.83
C ALA A 59 14.80 15.59 -6.23
N GLN A 60 14.59 14.32 -6.57
CA GLN A 60 14.09 13.90 -7.88
C GLN A 60 12.56 13.73 -7.91
N ARG A 61 11.85 14.16 -6.85
CA ARG A 61 10.40 13.95 -6.68
C ARG A 61 9.59 14.37 -7.91
N GLU A 62 9.75 15.61 -8.36
CA GLU A 62 8.94 16.13 -9.46
C GLU A 62 9.28 15.46 -10.79
N THR A 63 10.57 15.21 -11.06
CA THR A 63 11.02 14.48 -12.25
C THR A 63 10.45 13.05 -12.28
N LEU A 64 10.50 12.34 -11.16
CA LEU A 64 9.95 10.98 -11.04
C LEU A 64 8.43 10.98 -11.24
N ARG A 65 7.71 11.93 -10.63
CA ARG A 65 6.25 12.04 -10.77
C ARG A 65 5.84 12.36 -12.21
N LYS A 66 6.55 13.28 -12.87
CA LYS A 66 6.30 13.60 -14.28
C LYS A 66 6.49 12.37 -15.18
N LYS A 67 7.59 11.64 -14.99
CA LYS A 67 7.84 10.42 -15.77
C LYS A 67 6.82 9.31 -15.45
N ALA A 68 6.45 9.16 -14.17
CA ALA A 68 5.46 8.19 -13.76
C ALA A 68 4.08 8.45 -14.37
N LYS A 69 3.67 9.73 -14.42
CA LYS A 69 2.43 10.15 -15.07
C LYS A 69 2.44 9.80 -16.56
N GLN A 70 3.51 10.13 -17.27
CA GLN A 70 3.66 9.79 -18.69
C GLN A 70 3.52 8.27 -18.92
N CYS A 71 4.26 7.46 -18.14
CA CYS A 71 4.19 6.01 -18.24
C CYS A 71 2.78 5.46 -17.91
N ALA A 72 2.07 6.07 -16.95
CA ALA A 72 0.69 5.69 -16.63
C ALA A 72 -0.30 6.04 -17.76
N GLU A 73 -0.11 7.18 -18.43
CA GLU A 73 -0.87 7.57 -19.63
C GLU A 73 -0.63 6.58 -20.79
N GLU A 74 0.58 6.03 -20.89
CA GLU A 74 0.94 4.92 -21.79
C GLU A 74 0.40 3.54 -21.31
N GLN A 75 -0.56 3.54 -20.38
CA GLN A 75 -1.22 2.36 -19.81
C GLN A 75 -0.33 1.38 -19.04
N GLN A 76 0.86 1.81 -18.62
CA GLN A 76 1.78 1.01 -17.83
C GLN A 76 1.40 1.04 -16.33
N ILE A 77 1.70 -0.04 -15.61
CA ILE A 77 1.54 -0.09 -14.15
C ILE A 77 2.85 0.38 -13.51
N VAL A 78 2.85 1.62 -13.02
CA VAL A 78 4.05 2.28 -12.52
C VAL A 78 4.09 2.31 -11.00
N THR A 79 5.25 1.97 -10.43
CA THR A 79 5.56 2.24 -9.02
C THR A 79 6.79 3.14 -8.92
N VAL A 80 6.65 4.26 -8.21
CA VAL A 80 7.74 5.15 -7.83
C VAL A 80 8.23 4.80 -6.43
N TYR A 81 9.53 4.56 -6.28
CA TYR A 81 10.21 4.39 -5.00
C TYR A 81 11.10 5.59 -4.72
N ARG A 82 10.77 6.35 -3.67
CA ARG A 82 11.50 7.56 -3.32
C ARG A 82 12.08 7.45 -1.92
N PHE A 83 13.40 7.55 -1.80
CA PHE A 83 14.09 7.37 -0.53
C PHE A 83 14.83 8.63 -0.05
N SER A 84 14.81 8.85 1.25
CA SER A 84 15.64 9.83 1.97
C SER A 84 16.70 9.11 2.81
N ARG A 85 17.80 9.79 3.16
CA ARG A 85 18.86 9.24 4.04
C ARG A 85 18.44 9.28 5.51
N THR A 86 17.25 8.79 5.84
CA THR A 86 16.65 8.85 7.18
C THR A 86 16.11 7.49 7.61
N ALA A 87 15.58 7.43 8.83
CA ALA A 87 14.85 6.29 9.38
C ALA A 87 13.31 6.43 9.26
N LEU A 88 12.82 7.38 8.46
CA LEU A 88 11.38 7.58 8.27
C LEU A 88 10.71 6.30 7.76
N PHE A 89 9.56 5.96 8.35
CA PHE A 89 8.81 4.78 7.93
C PHE A 89 8.24 4.97 6.53
N HIS A 90 8.11 3.87 5.80
CA HIS A 90 7.58 3.94 4.44
C HIS A 90 6.08 4.21 4.45
N GLN A 91 5.68 5.12 3.58
CA GLN A 91 4.31 5.42 3.25
C GLN A 91 4.06 5.05 1.79
N LEU A 92 2.86 4.54 1.52
CA LEU A 92 2.42 4.14 0.20
C LEU A 92 1.09 4.82 -0.10
N HIS A 93 0.97 5.42 -1.28
CA HIS A 93 -0.29 5.95 -1.77
C HIS A 93 -0.43 5.74 -3.28
N PHE A 94 -1.67 5.70 -3.76
CA PHE A 94 -1.96 5.78 -5.19
C PHE A 94 -2.13 7.24 -5.56
N HIS A 95 -1.30 7.73 -6.48
CA HIS A 95 -1.32 9.12 -6.90
C HIS A 95 -2.44 9.35 -7.93
N PRO A 96 -3.14 10.51 -7.93
CA PRO A 96 -4.19 10.82 -8.92
C PRO A 96 -3.73 10.78 -10.39
N GLY A 97 -2.42 10.81 -10.61
CA GLY A 97 -1.80 10.65 -11.93
C GLY A 97 -1.71 9.20 -12.43
N GLY A 98 -2.31 8.23 -11.73
CA GLY A 98 -2.42 6.84 -12.19
C GLY A 98 -1.25 5.92 -11.81
N PHE A 99 -0.42 6.28 -10.83
CA PHE A 99 0.75 5.50 -10.41
C PHE A 99 0.83 5.32 -8.90
N TRP A 100 1.53 4.28 -8.44
CA TRP A 100 1.84 4.08 -7.04
C TRP A 100 3.06 4.90 -6.64
N GLU A 101 3.02 5.61 -5.52
CA GLU A 101 4.20 6.24 -4.93
C GLU A 101 4.45 5.69 -3.53
N GLN A 102 5.65 5.15 -3.35
CA GLN A 102 6.17 4.68 -2.09
C GLN A 102 7.35 5.56 -1.67
N ALA A 103 7.20 6.24 -0.53
CA ALA A 103 8.21 7.17 -0.03
C ALA A 103 8.62 6.81 1.41
N GLY A 104 9.89 7.01 1.76
CA GLY A 104 10.37 6.83 3.13
C GLY A 104 11.87 6.98 3.29
N GLY A 105 12.38 6.53 4.43
CA GLY A 105 13.81 6.51 4.73
C GLY A 105 14.48 5.22 4.28
N LEU A 106 15.73 5.31 3.83
CA LEU A 106 16.56 4.14 3.55
C LEU A 106 16.66 3.20 4.75
N PHE A 107 16.71 3.76 5.95
CA PHE A 107 16.97 3.01 7.17
C PHE A 107 15.72 2.63 7.96
N GLY A 108 14.56 3.19 7.59
CA GLY A 108 13.31 2.96 8.30
C GLY A 108 12.73 1.57 8.02
N ARG A 109 11.72 1.17 8.77
CA ARG A 109 10.90 -0.01 8.44
C ARG A 109 9.82 0.30 7.40
N SER A 110 9.51 -0.71 6.60
CA SER A 110 8.41 -0.68 5.64
C SER A 110 7.22 -1.56 6.06
N GLU A 111 7.47 -2.48 6.99
CA GLU A 111 6.49 -3.38 7.59
C GLU A 111 6.41 -3.11 9.09
N ARG A 112 5.22 -3.31 9.67
CA ARG A 112 4.97 -3.02 11.09
C ARG A 112 5.84 -3.86 12.03
N THR A 113 6.17 -5.09 11.64
CA THR A 113 7.03 -6.03 12.39
C THR A 113 8.53 -5.80 12.17
N GLY A 114 8.92 -4.92 11.24
CA GLY A 114 10.32 -4.66 10.93
C GLY A 114 11.05 -3.89 12.04
N LYS A 115 12.38 -4.07 12.12
CA LYS A 115 13.27 -3.26 12.97
C LYS A 115 13.09 -1.77 12.67
N LEU A 116 12.98 -0.94 13.70
CA LEU A 116 12.81 0.53 13.55
C LEU A 116 13.93 1.17 12.71
N PHE A 117 15.14 0.65 12.85
CA PHE A 117 16.32 1.06 12.10
C PHE A 117 17.07 -0.16 11.54
N ARG A 118 17.49 -0.07 10.28
CA ARG A 118 18.44 -0.99 9.66
C ARG A 118 19.22 -0.25 8.58
N PHE A 119 20.54 -0.34 8.60
CA PHE A 119 21.33 0.25 7.53
C PHE A 119 21.06 -0.47 6.20
N HIS A 120 20.80 0.32 5.15
CA HIS A 120 20.59 -0.15 3.79
C HIS A 120 21.28 0.83 2.84
N SER A 121 21.93 0.30 1.80
CA SER A 121 22.27 1.10 0.63
C SER A 121 21.00 1.42 -0.18
N PHE A 122 21.08 2.42 -1.06
CA PHE A 122 19.96 2.75 -1.95
C PHE A 122 19.54 1.55 -2.82
N GLN A 123 20.51 0.82 -3.37
CA GLN A 123 20.27 -0.34 -4.21
C GLN A 123 19.63 -1.49 -3.41
N THR A 124 20.20 -1.85 -2.25
CA THR A 124 19.63 -2.93 -1.43
C THR A 124 18.23 -2.59 -0.93
N ARG A 125 17.97 -1.31 -0.62
CA ARG A 125 16.63 -0.85 -0.25
C ARG A 125 15.65 -0.96 -1.42
N THR A 126 16.08 -0.56 -2.61
CA THR A 126 15.27 -0.64 -3.84
C THR A 126 14.87 -2.07 -4.13
N SER A 127 15.83 -2.99 -4.21
CA SER A 127 15.56 -4.40 -4.50
C SER A 127 14.60 -5.01 -3.47
N LYS A 128 14.80 -4.71 -2.18
CA LYS A 128 13.92 -5.19 -1.11
C LYS A 128 12.47 -4.75 -1.29
N GLU A 129 12.24 -3.47 -1.59
CA GLU A 129 10.87 -2.95 -1.76
C GLU A 129 10.22 -3.44 -3.07
N ILE A 130 11.01 -3.61 -4.14
CA ILE A 130 10.53 -4.23 -5.38
C ILE A 130 10.06 -5.66 -5.10
N SER A 131 10.92 -6.53 -4.58
CA SER A 131 10.56 -7.93 -4.31
C SER A 131 9.37 -8.07 -3.35
N ARG A 132 9.22 -7.13 -2.42
CA ARG A 132 8.06 -7.09 -1.53
C ARG A 132 6.76 -6.79 -2.28
N THR A 133 6.76 -5.80 -3.14
CA THR A 133 5.53 -5.33 -3.81
C THR A 133 5.17 -6.19 -5.02
N GLU A 134 6.13 -6.86 -5.66
CA GLU A 134 5.88 -7.77 -6.79
C GLU A 134 4.88 -8.87 -6.44
N LYS A 135 4.86 -9.33 -5.18
CA LYS A 135 3.89 -10.32 -4.68
C LYS A 135 2.43 -9.89 -4.86
N VAL A 136 2.17 -8.58 -4.87
CA VAL A 136 0.81 -8.01 -4.96
C VAL A 136 0.59 -7.32 -6.30
N ARG A 137 1.64 -6.72 -6.86
CA ARG A 137 1.55 -5.90 -8.08
C ARG A 137 1.98 -6.64 -9.33
N GLY A 138 2.57 -7.82 -9.22
CA GLY A 138 3.18 -8.58 -10.31
C GLY A 138 4.65 -8.19 -10.55
N SER A 139 5.36 -9.05 -11.29
CA SER A 139 6.80 -8.90 -11.58
C SER A 139 7.10 -7.62 -12.37
N ILE A 140 8.16 -6.91 -11.98
CA ILE A 140 8.60 -5.70 -12.68
C ILE A 140 9.40 -6.11 -13.91
N GLY A 141 8.85 -5.82 -15.10
CA GLY A 141 9.50 -6.12 -16.37
C GLY A 141 10.62 -5.14 -16.74
N SER A 142 10.62 -3.94 -16.14
CA SER A 142 11.65 -2.93 -16.41
C SER A 142 11.90 -1.98 -15.23
N LEU A 143 13.17 -1.74 -14.93
CA LEU A 143 13.61 -0.70 -13.99
C LEU A 143 14.15 0.48 -14.80
N LEU A 144 13.35 1.55 -14.89
CA LEU A 144 13.63 2.66 -15.82
C LEU A 144 14.39 3.83 -15.19
N PHE A 145 14.59 3.85 -13.87
CA PHE A 145 15.32 4.93 -13.20
C PHE A 145 16.11 4.40 -12.00
N HIS A 146 17.43 4.55 -12.05
CA HIS A 146 18.34 4.23 -10.94
C HIS A 146 19.10 5.50 -10.56
N ARG A 147 19.09 5.84 -9.26
CA ARG A 147 19.96 6.87 -8.71
C ARG A 147 21.41 6.42 -8.90
N ARG A 148 22.21 7.16 -9.68
CA ARG A 148 23.67 7.10 -9.58
C ARG A 148 24.11 7.68 -8.23
#